data_AF-A0A7X8K085-F1
#
_entry.id   AF-A0A7X8K085-F1
#
_cell.length_a   1.000
_cell.length_b   1.000
_cell.length_c   1.000
_cell.angle_alpha   90.00
_cell.angle_beta   90.00
_cell.angle_gamma   90.00
#
_symmetry.space_group_name_H-M   'P 1'
#
loop_
_entity.id
_entity.type
_entity.pdbx_description
1 polymer ?
#
loop_
_entity_poly.entity_id
_entity_poly.type
_entity_poly.pdbx_seq_one_letter_code
_entity_poly.pdbx_strand_id
1 'polypeptide(L)'
;MKQRLKVLFSTFMCLTFLTTLFSANIHAGPTLTNNATGNFDGYDYEYWKDHGNGTMTLNGGGTFSCSWNNIGNILFRTGKKLGSTQNYQSYGNIVIDYACDYRPNG
;
A
#
# COMPACT_ATOMS: atom_id res chain seq x y z
N MET A 1 2.27 -48.48 1.96
CA MET A 1 1.46 -47.30 1.56
C MET A 1 1.13 -46.35 2.71
N LYS A 2 0.64 -46.83 3.87
CA LYS A 2 0.22 -45.97 5.00
C LYS A 2 1.31 -45.04 5.59
N GLN A 3 2.57 -45.49 5.66
CA GLN A 3 3.69 -44.65 6.12
C GLN A 3 4.06 -43.53 5.14
N ARG A 4 4.06 -43.81 3.83
CA ARG A 4 4.39 -42.79 2.81
C ARG A 4 3.29 -41.71 2.72
N LEU A 5 2.03 -42.10 2.95
CA LEU A 5 0.90 -41.16 3.01
C LEU A 5 0.98 -40.23 4.23
N LYS A 6 1.41 -40.73 5.41
CA LYS A 6 1.63 -39.90 6.61
C LYS A 6 2.77 -38.89 6.42
N VAL A 7 3.85 -39.31 5.76
CA VAL A 7 4.98 -38.42 5.44
C VAL A 7 4.54 -37.32 4.46
N LEU A 8 3.80 -37.66 3.40
CA LEU A 8 3.24 -36.70 2.44
C LEU A 8 2.30 -35.68 3.10
N PHE A 9 1.44 -36.14 4.02
CA PHE A 9 0.51 -35.27 4.75
C PHE A 9 1.26 -34.32 5.72
N SER A 10 2.30 -34.83 6.41
CA SER A 10 3.15 -34.04 7.30
C SER A 10 3.96 -32.98 6.54
N THR A 11 4.49 -33.32 5.37
CA THR A 11 5.24 -32.36 4.55
C THR A 11 4.35 -31.25 3.98
N PHE A 12 3.09 -31.56 3.64
CA PHE A 12 2.13 -30.56 3.16
C PHE A 12 1.74 -29.57 4.26
N MET A 13 1.53 -30.07 5.49
CA MET A 13 1.19 -29.24 6.66
C MET A 13 2.35 -28.34 7.13
N CYS A 14 3.60 -28.82 7.05
CA CYS A 14 4.78 -27.98 7.30
C CYS A 14 4.98 -26.90 6.23
N LEU A 15 4.68 -27.19 4.96
CA LEU A 15 4.85 -26.23 3.87
C LEU A 15 3.84 -25.07 3.96
N THR A 16 2.60 -25.34 4.42
CA THR A 16 1.58 -24.30 4.67
C THR A 16 1.90 -23.38 5.85
N PHE A 17 2.70 -23.84 6.82
CA PHE A 17 3.14 -23.03 7.96
C PHE A 17 4.33 -22.11 7.61
N LEU A 18 5.09 -22.47 6.56
CA LEU A 18 6.23 -21.67 6.09
C LEU A 18 5.79 -20.48 5.23
N THR A 19 4.65 -20.58 4.55
CA THR A 19 4.11 -19.49 3.71
C THR A 19 3.46 -18.36 4.52
N THR A 20 3.13 -18.58 5.80
CA THR A 20 2.60 -17.54 6.70
C THR A 20 3.70 -16.68 7.34
N LEU A 21 4.97 -16.94 7.03
CA LEU A 21 6.13 -16.21 7.56
C LEU A 21 6.59 -15.05 6.67
N PHE A 22 5.79 -14.63 5.68
CA PHE A 22 5.99 -13.32 5.08
C PHE A 22 5.64 -12.26 6.12
N SER A 23 6.62 -11.92 6.95
CA SER A 23 6.60 -10.69 7.74
C SER A 23 6.34 -9.54 6.77
N ALA A 24 5.16 -8.94 6.84
CA ALA A 24 4.97 -7.61 6.32
C ALA A 24 5.97 -6.73 7.07
N ASN A 25 7.04 -6.31 6.40
CA ASN A 25 7.95 -5.33 6.95
C ASN A 25 7.15 -4.05 7.11
N ILE A 26 6.52 -3.84 8.28
CA ILE A 26 5.91 -2.57 8.65
C ILE A 26 7.08 -1.62 8.92
N HIS A 27 7.68 -1.14 7.84
CA HIS A 27 8.64 -0.06 7.88
C HIS A 27 7.82 1.21 7.93
N ALA A 28 7.70 1.82 9.12
CA ALA A 28 7.09 3.13 9.26
C ALA A 28 7.87 4.11 8.39
N GLY A 29 7.24 4.60 7.34
CA GLY A 29 7.79 5.57 6.41
C GLY A 29 7.72 7.00 6.94
N PRO A 30 8.16 7.97 6.13
CA PRO A 30 8.13 9.37 6.53
C PRO A 30 6.69 9.86 6.76
N THR A 31 6.56 10.79 7.71
CA THR A 31 5.34 11.59 7.88
C THR A 31 5.53 12.95 7.21
N LEU A 32 4.64 13.26 6.28
CA LEU A 32 4.63 14.48 5.48
C LEU A 32 3.61 15.45 6.07
N THR A 33 4.00 16.72 6.21
CA THR A 33 3.12 17.80 6.68
C THR A 33 2.96 18.94 5.67
N ASN A 34 3.63 18.83 4.52
CA ASN A 34 3.70 19.82 3.45
C ASN A 34 3.74 19.13 2.09
N ASN A 35 3.51 19.92 1.03
CA ASN A 35 3.48 19.45 -0.35
C ASN A 35 4.76 18.71 -0.71
N ALA A 36 4.59 17.45 -1.12
CA ALA A 36 5.70 16.57 -1.47
C ALA A 36 5.21 15.45 -2.39
N THR A 37 6.08 15.08 -3.32
CA THR A 37 5.93 13.88 -4.16
C THR A 37 7.18 13.05 -4.06
N GLY A 38 7.07 11.74 -4.25
CA GLY A 38 8.23 10.87 -4.30
C GLY A 38 7.85 9.43 -4.55
N ASN A 39 8.76 8.52 -4.22
CA ASN A 39 8.54 7.09 -4.24
C ASN A 39 8.94 6.50 -2.88
N PHE A 40 8.11 5.63 -2.32
CA PHE A 40 8.38 4.92 -1.08
C PHE A 40 7.92 3.48 -1.21
N ASP A 41 8.83 2.55 -0.90
CA ASP A 41 8.59 1.10 -1.01
C ASP A 41 8.04 0.67 -2.39
N GLY A 42 8.55 1.32 -3.44
CA GLY A 42 8.14 1.07 -4.83
C GLY A 42 6.85 1.77 -5.26
N TYR A 43 6.12 2.46 -4.38
CA TYR A 43 4.90 3.19 -4.75
C TYR A 43 5.15 4.69 -4.84
N ASP A 44 4.65 5.32 -5.89
CA ASP A 44 4.69 6.76 -6.04
C ASP A 44 3.68 7.38 -5.08
N TYR A 45 4.07 8.42 -4.34
CA TYR A 45 3.19 9.14 -3.43
C TYR A 45 3.07 10.62 -3.79
N GLU A 46 1.97 11.23 -3.36
CA GLU A 46 1.77 12.66 -3.38
C GLU A 46 0.92 13.13 -2.20
N TYR A 47 1.46 14.10 -1.49
CA TYR A 47 0.75 15.01 -0.60
C TYR A 47 0.65 16.35 -1.32
N TRP A 48 -0.56 16.90 -1.43
CA TRP A 48 -0.73 18.27 -1.89
C TRP A 48 -1.89 18.95 -1.16
N LYS A 49 -1.69 20.21 -0.76
CA LYS A 49 -2.72 21.11 -0.23
C LYS A 49 -2.52 22.54 -0.73
N ASP A 50 -3.58 23.33 -0.70
CA ASP A 50 -3.53 24.78 -0.93
C ASP A 50 -3.19 25.57 0.35
N HIS A 51 -3.88 25.30 1.45
CA HIS A 51 -3.68 25.87 2.79
C HIS A 51 -4.20 24.93 3.88
N GLY A 52 -3.99 25.32 5.14
CA GLY A 52 -4.44 24.53 6.29
C GLY A 52 -3.45 23.46 6.76
N ASN A 53 -3.97 22.50 7.53
CA ASN A 53 -3.16 21.47 8.17
C ASN A 53 -3.54 20.09 7.66
N GLY A 54 -2.52 19.26 7.44
CA GLY A 54 -2.73 17.86 7.08
C GLY A 54 -1.46 17.06 7.31
N THR A 55 -1.62 15.78 7.59
CA THR A 55 -0.52 14.83 7.77
C THR A 55 -0.74 13.62 6.90
N MET A 56 0.34 13.07 6.33
CA MET A 56 0.34 11.79 5.60
C MET A 56 1.51 10.96 6.08
N THR A 57 1.24 9.80 6.66
CA THR A 57 2.28 8.83 7.03
C THR A 57 2.27 7.69 6.03
N LEU A 58 3.42 7.46 5.39
CA LEU A 58 3.61 6.33 4.48
C LEU A 58 3.88 5.07 5.31
N ASN A 59 3.12 4.00 5.10
CA ASN A 59 3.16 2.80 5.96
C ASN A 59 3.78 1.57 5.26
N GLY A 60 4.27 1.75 4.02
CA GLY A 60 4.83 0.68 3.19
C GLY A 60 3.76 -0.04 2.35
N GLY A 61 4.19 -0.79 1.33
CA GLY A 61 3.31 -1.59 0.49
C GLY A 61 2.20 -0.81 -0.24
N GLY A 62 2.42 0.49 -0.49
CA GLY A 62 1.40 1.37 -1.07
C GLY A 62 0.35 1.87 -0.09
N THR A 63 0.44 1.53 1.19
CA THR A 63 -0.49 2.00 2.23
C THR A 63 -0.06 3.34 2.84
N PHE A 64 -1.03 4.13 3.28
CA PHE A 64 -0.80 5.38 4.00
C PHE A 64 -1.94 5.66 4.97
N SER A 65 -1.68 6.49 5.97
CA SER A 65 -2.71 7.09 6.83
C SER A 65 -2.63 8.60 6.71
N CYS A 66 -3.77 9.28 6.85
CA CYS A 66 -3.81 10.73 6.76
C CYS A 66 -4.83 11.35 7.72
N SER A 67 -4.61 12.62 8.03
CA SER A 67 -5.55 13.47 8.75
C SER A 67 -5.46 14.89 8.21
N TRP A 68 -6.55 15.65 8.33
CA TRP A 68 -6.61 17.03 7.87
C TRP A 68 -7.58 17.86 8.71
N ASN A 69 -7.33 19.16 8.78
CA ASN A 69 -8.23 20.13 9.38
C ASN A 69 -7.93 21.54 8.88
N ASN A 70 -8.94 22.41 8.90
CA ASN A 70 -8.85 23.80 8.45
C ASN A 70 -8.24 23.94 7.04
N ILE A 71 -8.60 23.03 6.13
CA ILE A 71 -8.11 22.99 4.74
C ILE A 71 -9.07 23.72 3.81
N GLY A 72 -8.57 24.23 2.68
CA GLY A 72 -9.40 24.55 1.51
C GLY A 72 -9.55 23.34 0.61
N ASN A 73 -8.42 22.83 0.13
CA ASN A 73 -8.33 21.63 -0.67
C ASN A 73 -7.06 20.84 -0.33
N ILE A 74 -7.21 19.51 -0.19
CA ILE A 74 -6.10 18.61 0.14
C ILE A 74 -6.31 17.26 -0.55
N LEU A 75 -5.21 16.64 -0.97
CA LEU A 75 -5.20 15.28 -1.47
C LEU A 75 -4.00 14.50 -0.91
N PHE A 76 -4.23 13.20 -0.75
CA PHE A 76 -3.25 12.21 -0.35
C PHE A 76 -3.40 11.01 -1.27
N ARG A 77 -2.32 10.54 -1.88
CA ARG A 77 -2.37 9.38 -2.77
C ARG A 77 -1.06 8.61 -2.81
N THR A 78 -1.19 7.32 -3.04
CA THR A 78 -0.12 6.39 -3.41
C THR A 78 -0.53 5.63 -4.67
N GLY A 79 0.42 5.16 -5.47
CA GLY A 79 0.11 4.42 -6.70
C GLY A 79 1.33 4.18 -7.58
N LYS A 80 1.09 4.14 -8.89
CA LYS A 80 2.12 3.99 -9.93
C LYS A 80 1.94 5.05 -11.01
N LYS A 81 3.00 5.78 -11.33
CA LYS A 81 3.04 6.69 -12.48
C LYS A 81 3.38 5.90 -13.74
N LEU A 82 2.44 5.84 -14.67
CA LEU A 82 2.60 5.11 -15.94
C LEU A 82 3.13 5.98 -17.10
N GLY A 83 3.41 7.27 -16.85
CA GLY A 83 4.12 8.14 -17.81
C GLY A 83 3.36 8.52 -19.09
N SER A 84 2.11 8.09 -19.26
CA SER A 84 1.26 8.40 -20.43
C SER A 84 1.88 8.05 -21.79
N THR A 85 2.76 7.05 -21.84
CA THR A 85 3.56 6.69 -23.03
C THR A 85 2.95 5.61 -23.91
N GLN A 86 1.97 4.86 -23.39
CA GLN A 86 1.29 3.78 -24.11
C GLN A 86 -0.16 3.65 -23.64
N ASN A 87 -0.98 3.00 -24.47
CA ASN A 87 -2.38 2.74 -24.17
C ASN A 87 -2.55 1.75 -23.00
N TYR A 88 -3.69 1.80 -22.31
CA TYR A 88 -3.91 0.99 -21.11
C TYR A 88 -3.77 -0.52 -21.37
N GLN A 89 -4.16 -1.00 -22.55
CA GLN A 89 -4.10 -2.40 -22.94
C GLN A 89 -2.67 -2.96 -22.92
N SER A 90 -1.66 -2.12 -23.14
CA SER A 90 -0.26 -2.54 -23.16
C SER A 90 0.30 -2.87 -21.77
N TYR A 91 -0.34 -2.41 -20.69
CA TYR A 91 0.06 -2.71 -19.32
C TYR A 91 -0.51 -4.04 -18.79
N GLY A 92 -1.41 -4.67 -19.54
CA GLY A 92 -2.21 -5.79 -19.03
C GLY A 92 -3.27 -5.32 -18.04
N ASN A 93 -3.68 -6.21 -17.14
CA ASN A 93 -4.73 -5.91 -16.17
C ASN A 93 -4.19 -5.00 -15.04
N ILE A 94 -4.86 -3.87 -14.80
CA ILE A 94 -4.54 -2.95 -13.70
C ILE A 94 -5.62 -3.10 -12.64
N VAL A 95 -5.25 -3.68 -11.49
CA VAL A 95 -6.16 -3.93 -10.37
C VAL A 95 -5.60 -3.29 -9.12
N ILE A 96 -6.47 -2.64 -8.35
CA ILE A 96 -6.18 -2.13 -7.02
C ILE A 96 -7.12 -2.84 -6.07
N ASP A 97 -6.56 -3.68 -5.21
CA ASP A 97 -7.26 -4.22 -4.04
C ASP A 97 -6.95 -3.31 -2.86
N TYR A 98 -7.99 -2.82 -2.18
CA TYR A 98 -7.82 -1.82 -1.12
C TYR A 98 -8.88 -1.96 -0.01
N ALA A 99 -8.49 -1.49 1.17
CA ALA A 99 -9.39 -1.26 2.30
C ALA A 99 -9.02 0.08 2.93
N CYS A 100 -10.02 0.79 3.46
CA CYS A 100 -9.83 2.11 4.08
C CYS A 100 -10.80 2.28 5.24
N ASP A 101 -10.29 2.64 6.43
CA ASP A 101 -11.11 3.19 7.51
C ASP A 101 -11.28 4.69 7.26
N TYR A 102 -12.39 5.04 6.61
CA TYR A 102 -12.64 6.40 6.11
C TYR A 102 -13.63 7.14 7.03
N ARG A 103 -13.12 8.17 7.73
CA ARG A 103 -13.88 8.96 8.71
C ARG A 103 -13.85 10.47 8.40
N PRO A 104 -14.49 10.91 7.30
CA PRO A 104 -14.50 12.32 6.94
C PRO A 104 -15.38 13.14 7.90
N ASN A 105 -15.04 14.42 8.04
CA ASN A 105 -15.93 15.44 8.59
C ASN A 105 -15.96 16.59 7.58
N GLY A 106 -17.03 16.65 6.77
CA GLY A 106 -17.15 17.55 5.63
C GLY A 106 -18.59 17.77 5.22
#